data_AF-A0A6G1U081-F1
#
_entry.id   AF-A0A6G1U081-F1
#
_cell.length_a   1.000
_cell.length_b   1.000
_cell.length_c   1.000
_cell.angle_alpha   90.00
_cell.angle_beta   90.00
_cell.angle_gamma   90.00
#
_symmetry.space_group_name_H-M   'P 1'
#
loop_
_entity.id
_entity.type
_entity.pdbx_description
1 polymer ?
#
loop_
_entity_poly.entity_id
_entity_poly.type
_entity_poly.pdbx_seq_one_letter_code
_entity_poly.pdbx_strand_id
1 'polypeptide(L)'
;MDLNEMNPVLLIATLTQQIVEQEKIAEAEVGNAENKTALSENLLKRGRLLMQMGDEEGAQQDMQRYLQLNPEKIEELTGEFKAEGREHCH
;
A
#
# COMPACT_ATOMS: atom_id res chain seq x y z
N MET A 1 12.42 -19.61 -4.78
CA MET A 1 13.43 -18.56 -5.04
C MET A 1 13.30 -17.55 -3.93
N ASP A 2 14.39 -17.27 -3.21
CA ASP A 2 14.43 -16.22 -2.21
C ASP A 2 14.33 -14.85 -2.90
N LEU A 3 13.31 -14.07 -2.53
CA LEU A 3 13.04 -12.74 -3.10
C LEU A 3 14.20 -11.75 -2.86
N ASN A 4 15.05 -12.02 -1.86
CA ASN A 4 16.21 -11.20 -1.52
C ASN A 4 17.42 -11.40 -2.45
N GLU A 5 17.43 -12.43 -3.29
CA GLU A 5 18.51 -12.69 -4.26
C GLU A 5 18.14 -12.25 -5.68
N MET A 6 16.90 -11.80 -5.89
CA MET A 6 16.39 -11.39 -7.20
C MET A 6 16.78 -9.93 -7.49
N ASN A 7 17.14 -9.65 -8.75
CA ASN A 7 17.42 -8.29 -9.18
C ASN A 7 16.20 -7.38 -8.87
N PRO A 8 16.38 -6.21 -8.22
CA PRO A 8 15.27 -5.36 -7.80
C PRO A 8 14.38 -4.93 -8.96
N VAL A 9 14.94 -4.75 -10.16
CA VAL A 9 14.19 -4.42 -11.38
C VAL A 9 13.28 -5.57 -11.79
N LEU A 10 13.78 -6.81 -11.74
CA LEU A 10 12.99 -7.99 -12.07
C LEU A 10 11.88 -8.23 -11.02
N LEU A 11 12.17 -7.95 -9.75
CA LEU A 11 11.20 -8.02 -8.68
C LEU A 11 10.08 -6.98 -8.85
N ILE A 12 10.43 -5.74 -9.19
CA ILE A 12 9.45 -4.68 -9.47
C ILE A 12 8.58 -5.04 -10.68
N ALA A 13 9.17 -5.58 -11.75
CA ALA A 13 8.42 -6.04 -12.92
C ALA A 13 7.44 -7.16 -12.53
N THR A 14 7.88 -8.12 -11.72
CA THR A 14 7.04 -9.23 -11.23
C THR A 14 5.89 -8.74 -10.36
N LEU A 15 6.18 -7.84 -9.41
CA LEU A 15 5.16 -7.24 -8.54
C LEU A 15 4.16 -6.42 -9.35
N THR A 16 4.62 -5.68 -10.36
CA THR A 16 3.76 -4.90 -11.25
C THR A 16 2.79 -5.79 -12.01
N GLN A 17 3.26 -6.92 -12.55
CA GLN A 17 2.40 -7.88 -13.23
C GLN A 17 1.34 -8.45 -12.28
N GLN A 18 1.73 -8.85 -11.07
CA GLN A 18 0.81 -9.38 -10.06
C GLN A 18 -0.25 -8.35 -9.65
N ILE A 19 0.15 -7.09 -9.42
CA ILE A 19 -0.77 -6.00 -9.06
C ILE A 19 -1.83 -5.83 -10.16
N VAL A 20 -1.42 -5.77 -11.43
CA VAL A 20 -2.36 -5.60 -12.56
C VAL A 20 -3.35 -6.76 -12.64
N GLU A 21 -2.91 -7.99 -12.40
CA GLU A 21 -3.79 -9.16 -12.38
C GLU A 21 -4.77 -9.10 -11.20
N GLN A 22 -4.28 -8.75 -10.01
CA GLN A 22 -5.10 -8.64 -8.80
C GLN A 22 -6.11 -7.50 -8.89
N GLU A 23 -5.78 -6.38 -9.51
CA GLU A 23 -6.72 -5.27 -9.73
C GLU A 23 -7.86 -5.68 -10.67
N LYS A 24 -7.57 -6.40 -11.76
CA LYS A 24 -8.62 -6.94 -12.64
C LYS A 24 -9.55 -7.89 -11.90
N ILE A 25 -9.01 -8.74 -11.03
CA ILE A 25 -9.81 -9.65 -10.21
C ILE A 25 -10.64 -8.85 -9.20
N ALA A 26 -10.08 -7.80 -8.58
CA ALA A 26 -10.80 -6.96 -7.63
C ALA A 26 -11.96 -6.19 -8.27
N GLU A 27 -11.83 -5.80 -9.54
CA GLU A 27 -12.92 -5.21 -10.34
C GLU A 27 -14.01 -6.23 -10.70
N ALA A 28 -13.61 -7.48 -11.00
CA ALA A 28 -14.54 -8.55 -11.38
C ALA A 28 -15.28 -9.18 -10.19
N GLU A 29 -14.65 -9.28 -9.02
CA GLU A 29 -15.16 -9.96 -7.83
C GLU A 29 -15.25 -9.01 -6.63
N VAL A 30 -16.41 -8.36 -6.48
CA VAL A 30 -16.73 -7.54 -5.31
C VAL A 30 -16.84 -8.44 -4.07
N GLY A 31 -15.78 -8.48 -3.26
CA GLY A 31 -15.78 -9.17 -1.96
C GLY A 31 -14.62 -10.13 -1.69
N ASN A 32 -13.69 -10.30 -2.63
CA ASN A 32 -12.53 -11.17 -2.43
C ASN A 32 -11.51 -10.53 -1.46
N ALA A 33 -11.69 -10.76 -0.16
CA ALA A 33 -10.86 -10.22 0.91
C ALA A 33 -9.41 -10.72 0.84
N GLU A 34 -9.20 -11.97 0.42
CA GLU A 34 -7.87 -12.55 0.24
C GLU A 34 -7.11 -11.84 -0.88
N ASN A 35 -7.77 -11.59 -2.02
CA ASN A 35 -7.17 -10.84 -3.13
C ASN A 35 -6.84 -9.39 -2.74
N LYS A 36 -7.72 -8.70 -2.00
CA LYS A 36 -7.45 -7.34 -1.49
C LYS A 36 -6.26 -7.31 -0.54
N THR A 37 -6.14 -8.31 0.34
CA THR A 37 -5.01 -8.42 1.26
C THR A 37 -3.70 -8.64 0.49
N ALA A 38 -3.69 -9.57 -0.46
CA ALA A 38 -2.53 -9.86 -1.29
C ALA A 38 -2.12 -8.66 -2.18
N LEU A 39 -3.10 -7.95 -2.76
CA LEU A 39 -2.88 -6.72 -3.51
C LEU A 39 -2.23 -5.63 -2.65
N SER A 40 -2.73 -5.46 -1.43
CA SER A 40 -2.20 -4.51 -0.46
C SER A 40 -0.73 -4.82 -0.10
N GLU A 41 -0.42 -6.08 0.14
CA GLU A 41 0.97 -6.50 0.42
C GLU A 41 1.91 -6.25 -0.76
N ASN A 42 1.45 -6.52 -1.99
CA ASN A 42 2.25 -6.32 -3.20
C ASN A 42 2.53 -4.84 -3.46
N LEU A 43 1.53 -3.97 -3.28
CA LEU A 43 1.70 -2.51 -3.34
C LEU A 43 2.73 -2.03 -2.31
N LEU A 44 2.65 -2.52 -1.07
CA LEU A 44 3.61 -2.14 -0.02
C LEU A 44 5.04 -2.60 -0.35
N LYS A 45 5.21 -3.82 -0.88
CA LYS A 45 6.52 -4.36 -1.28
C LYS A 45 7.09 -3.56 -2.46
N ARG A 46 6.29 -3.28 -3.49
CA ARG A 46 6.72 -2.51 -4.66
C ARG A 46 7.06 -1.08 -4.28
N GLY A 47 6.22 -0.41 -3.50
CA GLY A 47 6.49 0.96 -3.06
C GLY A 47 7.79 1.10 -2.27
N ARG A 48 8.11 0.15 -1.38
CA ARG A 48 9.39 0.14 -0.66
C ARG A 48 10.59 -0.02 -1.61
N LEU A 49 10.48 -0.90 -2.60
CA LEU A 49 11.54 -1.10 -3.59
C LEU A 49 11.72 0.15 -4.47
N LEU A 50 10.61 0.77 -4.89
CA LEU A 50 10.64 2.01 -5.68
C LEU A 50 11.31 3.15 -4.88
N MET A 51 10.99 3.31 -3.59
CA MET A 51 11.71 4.27 -2.73
C MET A 51 13.21 3.96 -2.64
N GLN A 52 13.58 2.67 -2.51
CA GLN A 52 15.00 2.28 -2.47
C GLN A 52 15.72 2.55 -3.80
N MET A 53 15.01 2.54 -4.93
CA MET A 53 15.55 2.89 -6.24
C MET A 53 15.49 4.39 -6.55
N GLY A 54 14.90 5.21 -5.68
CA GLY A 54 14.73 6.65 -5.87
C GLY A 54 13.51 7.05 -6.71
N ASP A 55 12.61 6.10 -7.01
CA ASP A 55 11.32 6.38 -7.65
C ASP A 55 10.27 6.70 -6.57
N GLU A 56 10.34 7.94 -6.08
CA GLU A 56 9.45 8.43 -5.03
C GLU A 56 8.00 8.58 -5.52
N GLU A 57 7.80 8.93 -6.79
CA GLU A 57 6.47 9.10 -7.38
C GLU A 57 5.74 7.75 -7.45
N GLY A 58 6.38 6.72 -8.00
CA GLY A 58 5.81 5.39 -8.09
C GLY A 58 5.54 4.79 -6.70
N ALA A 59 6.44 5.02 -5.74
CA ALA A 59 6.25 4.61 -4.37
C ALA A 59 5.05 5.31 -3.69
N GLN A 60 4.88 6.60 -3.95
CA GLN A 60 3.75 7.36 -3.41
C GLN A 60 2.42 6.85 -3.97
N GLN A 61 2.35 6.55 -5.26
CA GLN A 61 1.15 5.97 -5.88
C GLN A 61 0.78 4.63 -5.25
N ASP A 62 1.78 3.76 -5.02
CA ASP A 62 1.59 2.48 -4.34
C ASP A 62 1.06 2.66 -2.91
N MET A 63 1.63 3.60 -2.17
CA MET A 63 1.19 3.88 -0.80
C MET A 63 -0.22 4.46 -0.74
N GLN A 64 -0.57 5.36 -1.66
CA GLN A 64 -1.94 5.89 -1.74
C GLN A 64 -2.95 4.79 -2.01
N ARG A 65 -2.65 3.90 -2.95
CA ARG A 65 -3.53 2.75 -3.25
C ARG A 65 -3.61 1.79 -2.08
N TYR A 66 -2.50 1.52 -1.41
CA TYR A 66 -2.45 0.71 -0.20
C TYR A 66 -3.39 1.23 0.90
N LEU A 67 -3.36 2.54 1.17
CA LEU A 67 -4.22 3.16 2.18
C LEU A 67 -5.70 3.11 1.78
N GLN A 68 -6.03 3.30 0.50
CA GLN A 68 -7.41 3.16 0.01
C GLN A 68 -7.98 1.76 0.22
N LEU A 69 -7.14 0.73 0.13
CA LEU A 69 -7.54 -0.66 0.34
C LEU A 69 -7.62 -1.04 1.84
N ASN A 70 -6.92 -0.30 2.71
CA ASN A 70 -6.80 -0.57 4.15
C ASN A 70 -7.23 0.68 4.94
N PRO A 71 -8.52 1.02 4.97
CA PRO A 71 -9.00 2.22 5.66
C PRO A 71 -8.70 2.21 7.16
N GLU A 72 -8.65 1.02 7.79
CA GLU A 72 -8.27 0.85 9.19
C GLU A 72 -6.85 1.39 9.51
N LYS A 73 -5.93 1.32 8.53
CA LYS A 73 -4.58 1.89 8.68
C LYS A 73 -4.57 3.40 8.56
N ILE A 74 -5.51 3.96 7.82
CA ILE A 74 -5.71 5.41 7.81
C ILE A 74 -6.20 5.86 9.18
N GLU A 75 -7.11 5.12 9.81
CA GLU A 75 -7.57 5.42 11.18
C GLU A 75 -6.42 5.29 12.19
N GLU A 76 -5.53 4.31 12.05
CA GLU A 76 -4.32 4.19 12.87
C GLU A 76 -3.36 5.39 12.69
N LEU A 77 -3.16 5.84 11.44
CA LEU A 77 -2.28 6.98 11.13
C LEU A 77 -2.88 8.34 11.49
N THR A 78 -4.20 8.49 11.35
CA THR A 78 -4.94 9.71 11.68
C THR A 78 -5.37 9.75 13.15
N GLY A 79 -5.07 8.66 13.89
CA GLY A 79 -5.41 8.36 15.27
C GLY A 79 -6.09 9.52 15.97
N GLU A 80 -7.41 9.40 16.17
CA GLU A 80 -8.30 10.39 16.80
C GLU A 80 -7.52 11.57 17.38
N PHE A 81 -7.30 12.62 16.58
CA PHE A 81 -6.81 13.89 17.09
C PHE A 81 -7.89 14.48 18.00
N LYS A 82 -8.02 13.96 19.22
CA LYS A 82 -8.72 14.59 20.32
C LYS A 82 -7.84 15.74 20.79
N ALA A 83 -7.88 16.82 20.02
CA ALA A 83 -7.51 18.13 20.55
C ALA A 83 -8.61 18.51 21.56
N GLU A 84 -8.49 18.01 22.80
CA GLU A 84 -9.25 18.55 23.93
C GLU A 84 -8.77 20.00 24.14
N GLY A 85 -9.47 20.93 23.51
CA GLY A 85 -9.34 22.36 23.77
C GLY A 85 -9.70 22.64 25.22
N ARG A 86 -8.73 22.57 26.13
CA ARG A 86 -8.87 23.13 27.46
C ARG A 86 -8.73 24.63 27.36
N GLU A 87 -9.85 25.31 27.11
CA GLU A 87 -9.94 26.74 27.33
C GLU A 87 -9.85 26.97 28.85
N HIS A 88 -8.64 27.24 29.33
CA HIS A 88 -8.42 27.78 30.66
C HIS A 88 -8.48 29.30 30.55
N CYS A 89 -9.66 29.87 30.76
CA CYS A 89 -9.84 31.31 30.94
C CYS A 89 -10.31 31.58 32.37
N HIS A 90 -9.63 32.55 32.96
CA HIS A 90 -9.40 32.81 34.39
C HIS A 90 -10.55 33.54 35.09
#